data_AF-A0A061SDC5-F1
#
_entry.id   AF-A0A061SDC5-F1
#
_cell.length_a   1.000
_cell.length_b   1.000
_cell.length_c   1.000
_cell.angle_alpha   90.00
_cell.angle_beta   90.00
_cell.angle_gamma   90.00
#
_symmetry.space_group_name_H-M   'P 1'
#
loop_
_entity.id
_entity.type
_entity.pdbx_description
1 polymer ?
#
loop_
_entity_poly.entity_id
_entity_poly.type
_entity_poly.pdbx_seq_one_letter_code
_entity_poly.pdbx_strand_id
1 'polypeptide(L)'
;MVGPPTYPLGRYNGTGTIFLCDKMRCTRCDLKVICFPGKSWKQEVDYMFLRNCYPDESKLSGKLRKCEESMAYSCQCSWLNCTEARRLGISDDIRWVCAGHP
;
A
#
# COMPACT_ATOMS: atom_id res chain seq x y z
N MET A 1 -8.88 3.72 -2.80
CA MET A 1 -7.85 4.08 -3.81
C MET A 1 -6.48 3.90 -3.19
N VAL A 2 -5.47 3.75 -4.04
CA VAL A 2 -4.04 3.83 -3.69
C VAL A 2 -3.43 5.01 -4.47
N GLY A 3 -2.34 5.58 -4.00
CA GLY A 3 -1.76 6.77 -4.63
C GLY A 3 -0.54 7.33 -3.89
N PRO A 4 0.01 8.46 -4.35
CA PRO A 4 1.16 9.13 -3.73
C PRO A 4 0.80 9.81 -2.41
N PRO A 5 1.79 10.18 -1.57
CA PRO A 5 1.55 10.80 -0.26
C PRO A 5 0.96 12.21 -0.31
N THR A 6 0.78 12.78 -1.51
CA THR A 6 0.14 14.09 -1.71
C THR A 6 -1.37 14.07 -1.43
N TYR A 7 -2.00 12.89 -1.45
CA TYR A 7 -3.42 12.74 -1.13
C TYR A 7 -3.64 12.29 0.31
N PRO A 8 -4.65 12.84 1.01
CA PRO A 8 -4.95 12.42 2.38
C PRO A 8 -5.39 10.96 2.45
N LEU A 9 -4.98 10.29 3.52
CA LEU A 9 -5.48 8.98 3.89
C LEU A 9 -6.83 9.10 4.61
N GLY A 10 -7.75 8.17 4.38
CA GLY A 10 -8.99 8.04 5.15
C GLY A 10 -10.25 7.79 4.33
N ARG A 11 -11.40 8.12 4.93
CA ARG A 11 -12.73 7.95 4.35
C ARG A 11 -13.05 9.11 3.41
N TYR A 12 -13.56 8.78 2.22
CA TYR A 12 -14.14 9.78 1.33
C TYR A 12 -15.33 10.48 2.01
N ASN A 13 -15.31 11.81 2.02
CA ASN A 13 -16.28 12.65 2.73
C ASN A 13 -17.28 13.38 1.82
N GLY A 14 -17.38 13.02 0.53
CA GLY A 14 -18.32 13.67 -0.39
C GLY A 14 -17.80 14.95 -1.06
N THR A 15 -16.58 15.41 -0.72
CA THR A 15 -15.94 16.55 -1.39
C THR A 15 -15.22 16.11 -2.66
N GLY A 16 -14.93 17.02 -3.59
CA GLY A 16 -14.14 16.72 -4.81
C GLY A 16 -12.69 16.29 -4.55
N THR A 17 -12.30 16.10 -3.29
CA THR A 17 -10.96 15.67 -2.87
C THR A 17 -10.82 14.15 -2.97
N ILE A 18 -9.70 13.70 -3.54
CA ILE A 18 -9.34 12.28 -3.61
C ILE A 18 -8.78 11.84 -2.24
N PHE A 19 -9.33 10.76 -1.68
CA PHE A 19 -8.82 10.11 -0.47
C PHE A 19 -8.29 8.70 -0.75
N LEU A 20 -7.12 8.41 -0.20
CA LEU A 20 -6.51 7.08 -0.26
C LEU A 20 -6.99 6.24 0.93
N CYS A 21 -7.17 4.94 0.74
CA CYS A 21 -7.73 4.09 1.79
C CYS A 21 -6.62 3.65 2.78
N ASP A 22 -6.82 3.89 4.07
CA ASP A 22 -5.96 3.48 5.19
C ASP A 22 -6.43 2.19 5.91
N LYS A 23 -7.62 1.69 5.54
CA LYS A 23 -8.23 0.46 6.06
C LYS A 23 -8.21 -0.67 5.04
N MET A 24 -7.17 -0.72 4.22
CA MET A 24 -7.06 -1.71 3.15
C MET A 24 -6.62 -3.08 3.69
N ARG A 25 -7.21 -4.16 3.16
CA ARG A 25 -6.94 -5.56 3.53
C ARG A 25 -6.72 -6.38 2.26
N CYS A 26 -5.78 -7.31 2.31
CA CYS A 26 -5.54 -8.24 1.24
C CYS A 26 -6.45 -9.47 1.38
N THR A 27 -7.21 -9.82 0.36
CA THR A 27 -8.11 -11.00 0.39
C THR A 27 -7.37 -12.32 0.16
N ARG A 28 -6.08 -12.29 -0.22
CA ARG A 28 -5.26 -13.50 -0.41
C ARG A 28 -4.61 -13.99 0.90
N CYS A 29 -4.01 -13.08 1.65
CA CYS A 29 -3.37 -13.40 2.93
C CYS A 29 -4.20 -12.98 4.16
N ASP A 30 -5.33 -12.31 3.93
CA ASP A 30 -6.24 -11.83 4.96
C ASP A 30 -5.64 -10.83 5.97
N LEU A 31 -4.55 -10.17 5.58
CA LEU A 31 -3.84 -9.20 6.41
C LEU A 31 -4.03 -7.77 5.94
N LYS A 32 -3.81 -6.82 6.85
CA LYS A 32 -3.82 -5.38 6.55
C LYS A 32 -2.75 -5.04 5.50
N VAL A 33 -3.01 -4.00 4.72
CA VAL A 33 -2.00 -3.37 3.88
C VAL A 33 -1.39 -2.20 4.66
N ILE A 34 -0.07 -2.22 4.83
CA ILE A 34 0.71 -1.14 5.42
C ILE A 34 1.14 -0.20 4.28
N CYS A 35 1.15 1.11 4.54
CA CYS A 35 1.63 2.12 3.61
C CYS A 35 2.84 2.87 4.17
N PHE A 36 3.79 3.19 3.30
CA PHE A 36 5.03 3.91 3.62
C PHE A 36 5.09 5.18 2.77
N PRO A 37 4.67 6.34 3.32
CA PRO A 37 4.72 7.62 2.63
C PRO A 37 6.16 8.03 2.27
N GLY A 38 6.36 8.56 1.06
CA GLY A 38 7.66 9.05 0.61
C GLY A 38 8.70 7.93 0.41
N LYS A 39 8.24 6.70 0.15
CA LYS A 39 9.07 5.51 -0.03
C LYS A 39 8.61 4.72 -1.25
N SER A 40 9.53 3.93 -1.79
CA SER A 40 9.24 2.88 -2.78
C SER A 40 9.98 1.60 -2.42
N TRP A 41 9.40 0.46 -2.74
CA TRP A 41 10.09 -0.82 -2.77
C TRP A 41 11.24 -0.80 -3.78
N LYS A 42 12.40 -1.31 -3.35
CA LYS A 42 13.52 -1.65 -4.25
C LYS A 42 13.11 -2.80 -5.18
N GLN A 43 13.78 -2.93 -6.33
CA GLN A 43 13.50 -4.00 -7.29
C GLN A 43 13.77 -5.40 -6.72
N GLU A 44 14.67 -5.51 -5.75
CA GLU A 44 15.05 -6.76 -5.08
C GLU A 44 14.01 -7.26 -4.07
N VAL A 45 12.91 -6.54 -3.84
CA VAL A 45 11.85 -7.05 -2.96
C VAL A 45 11.22 -8.29 -3.59
N ASP A 46 10.96 -9.29 -2.76
CA ASP A 46 10.42 -10.56 -3.18
C ASP A 46 9.40 -11.07 -2.17
N TYR A 47 8.68 -12.12 -2.57
CA TYR A 47 7.64 -12.74 -1.76
C TYR A 47 8.16 -13.26 -0.41
N MET A 48 9.34 -13.90 -0.37
CA MET A 48 9.87 -14.49 0.86
C MET A 48 10.28 -13.42 1.86
N PHE A 49 10.85 -12.31 1.39
CA PHE A 49 11.16 -11.17 2.24
C PHE A 49 9.89 -10.62 2.92
N LEU A 50 8.83 -10.35 2.16
CA LEU A 50 7.59 -9.84 2.73
C LEU A 50 6.96 -10.83 3.71
N ARG A 51 6.96 -12.12 3.37
CA ARG A 51 6.41 -13.17 4.24
C ARG A 51 7.15 -13.26 5.58
N ASN A 52 8.47 -13.08 5.58
CA ASN A 52 9.30 -13.23 6.77
C ASN A 52 9.41 -11.95 7.60
N CYS A 53 9.25 -10.78 6.97
CA CYS A 53 9.42 -9.48 7.63
C CYS A 53 8.09 -8.81 8.01
N TYR A 54 6.98 -9.11 7.34
CA TYR A 54 5.68 -8.54 7.71
C TYR A 54 5.21 -9.07 9.08
N PRO A 55 4.61 -8.24 9.96
CA PRO A 55 4.28 -6.82 9.81
C PRO A 55 5.34 -5.84 10.33
N ASP A 56 6.58 -6.29 10.60
CA ASP A 56 7.62 -5.49 11.23
C ASP A 56 8.15 -4.40 10.27
N GLU A 57 7.66 -3.17 10.44
CA GLU A 57 8.04 -2.02 9.63
C GLU A 57 9.55 -1.73 9.65
N SER A 58 10.23 -2.02 10.76
CA SER A 58 11.68 -1.85 10.86
C SER A 58 12.40 -2.83 9.94
N LYS A 59 11.99 -4.10 9.90
CA LYS A 59 12.56 -5.09 8.98
C LYS A 59 12.22 -4.77 7.53
N LEU A 60 10.97 -4.40 7.26
CA LEU A 60 10.48 -4.01 5.93
C LEU A 60 11.27 -2.82 5.35
N SER A 61 11.68 -1.89 6.21
CA SER A 61 12.47 -0.72 5.81
C SER A 61 13.80 -1.05 5.10
N GLY A 62 14.36 -2.25 5.33
CA GLY A 62 15.60 -2.69 4.68
C GLY A 62 15.52 -2.76 3.15
N LYS A 63 14.32 -3.04 2.60
CA LYS A 63 14.07 -3.07 1.14
C LYS A 63 13.27 -1.87 0.63
N LEU A 64 13.11 -0.81 1.43
CA LEU A 64 12.55 0.47 0.99
C LEU A 64 13.68 1.44 0.58
N ARG A 65 13.39 2.32 -0.39
CA ARG A 65 14.20 3.49 -0.74
C ARG A 65 13.40 4.77 -0.55
N LYS A 66 14.09 5.90 -0.33
CA LYS A 66 13.46 7.22 -0.29
C LYS A 66 12.94 7.60 -1.69
N CYS A 67 11.69 8.03 -1.78
CA CYS A 67 11.07 8.54 -3.01
C CYS A 67 9.84 9.38 -2.63
N GLU A 68 10.00 10.70 -2.57
CA GLU A 68 9.00 11.61 -1.99
C GLU A 68 7.67 11.63 -2.76
N GLU A 69 7.72 11.39 -4.06
CA GLU A 69 6.54 11.33 -4.94
C GLU A 69 5.82 9.98 -4.88
N SER A 70 6.37 8.99 -4.16
CA SER A 70 5.82 7.64 -4.13
C SER A 70 5.34 7.23 -2.74
N MET A 71 4.28 6.43 -2.72
CA MET A 71 3.89 5.64 -1.55
C MET A 71 4.08 4.16 -1.85
N ALA A 72 4.83 3.49 -0.98
CA ALA A 72 4.96 2.04 -1.02
C ALA A 72 3.82 1.42 -0.21
N TYR A 73 3.25 0.33 -0.71
CA TYR A 73 2.21 -0.44 -0.03
C TYR A 73 2.64 -1.90 0.05
N SER A 74 2.26 -2.60 1.12
CA SER A 74 2.45 -4.04 1.21
C SER A 74 1.51 -4.73 2.18
N CYS A 75 1.18 -5.98 1.86
CA CYS A 75 0.83 -7.01 2.83
C CYS A 75 1.94 -8.08 2.84
N GLN A 76 1.76 -9.20 3.54
CA GLN A 76 2.78 -10.26 3.58
C GLN A 76 3.01 -10.97 2.23
N CYS A 77 2.11 -10.84 1.25
CA CYS A 77 2.16 -11.61 0.00
C CYS A 77 2.28 -10.79 -1.28
N SER A 78 2.16 -9.47 -1.19
CA SER A 78 2.11 -8.57 -2.35
C SER A 78 2.56 -7.18 -1.94
N TRP A 79 3.04 -6.41 -2.91
CA TRP A 79 3.53 -5.06 -2.71
C TRP A 79 3.24 -4.20 -3.94
N LEU A 80 3.28 -2.89 -3.76
CA LEU A 80 3.02 -1.92 -4.83
C LEU A 80 3.78 -0.63 -4.54
N ASN A 81 4.28 0.01 -5.60
CA ASN A 81 4.69 1.41 -5.56
C ASN A 81 3.64 2.21 -6.33
N CYS A 82 3.13 3.28 -5.73
CA CYS A 82 2.24 4.22 -6.44
C CYS A 82 2.86 5.61 -6.46
N THR A 83 2.87 6.22 -7.64
CA THR A 83 3.17 7.64 -7.88
C THR A 83 1.94 8.42 -8.32
N GLU A 84 0.87 7.72 -8.72
CA GLU A 84 -0.39 8.31 -9.17
C GLU A 84 -1.57 7.67 -8.44
N ALA A 85 -2.60 8.48 -8.18
CA ALA A 85 -3.82 7.99 -7.54
C ALA A 85 -4.63 7.14 -8.51
N ARG A 86 -4.94 5.90 -8.11
CA ARG A 86 -5.77 5.00 -8.91
C ARG A 86 -6.65 4.08 -8.07
N ARG A 87 -7.68 3.54 -8.72
CA ARG A 87 -8.45 2.39 -8.21
C ARG A 87 -7.71 1.11 -8.57
N LEU A 88 -7.67 0.17 -7.63
CA LEU A 88 -7.22 -1.19 -7.92
C LEU A 88 -8.35 -1.89 -8.70
N GLY A 89 -8.01 -2.44 -9.85
CA GLY A 89 -8.91 -3.18 -10.73
C GLY A 89 -8.85 -4.68 -10.47
N ILE A 90 -9.79 -5.41 -11.08
CA ILE A 90 -9.89 -6.87 -11.00
C ILE A 90 -8.72 -7.56 -11.72
N SER A 91 -8.13 -6.89 -12.72
CA SER A 91 -6.99 -7.39 -13.49
C SER A 91 -5.64 -7.19 -12.81
N ASP A 92 -5.60 -6.50 -11.67
CA ASP A 92 -4.36 -6.37 -10.91
C ASP A 92 -4.04 -7.70 -10.21
N ASP A 93 -2.77 -8.11 -10.22
CA ASP A 93 -2.30 -9.29 -9.46
C ASP A 93 -2.53 -9.15 -7.94
N ILE A 94 -2.80 -7.93 -7.51
CA ILE A 94 -2.94 -7.52 -6.13
C ILE A 94 -4.42 -7.54 -5.73
N ARG A 95 -4.74 -8.40 -4.77
CA ARG A 95 -6.12 -8.56 -4.28
C ARG A 95 -6.36 -7.77 -3.01
N TRP A 96 -6.35 -6.44 -3.09
CA TRP A 96 -6.57 -5.55 -1.95
C TRP A 96 -7.91 -4.84 -2.04
N VAL A 97 -8.64 -4.81 -0.93
CA VAL A 97 -9.96 -4.17 -0.82
C VAL A 97 -10.02 -3.29 0.43
N CYS A 98 -10.93 -2.31 0.43
CA CYS A 98 -11.23 -1.57 1.65
C CYS A 98 -11.99 -2.49 2.62
N ALA A 99 -11.52 -2.61 3.87
CA ALA A 99 -12.18 -3.40 4.92
C ALA A 99 -13.29 -2.63 5.66
N GLY A 100 -13.62 -1.42 5.19
CA GLY A 100 -14.59 -0.52 5.84
C GLY A 100 -13.91 0.55 6.69
N HIS A 101 -14.48 1.75 6.66
CA HIS A 101 -14.15 2.85 7.57
C HIS A 101 -15.37 3.10 8.46
N PRO A 102 -15.19 3.42 9.76
CA PRO A 102 -16.29 3.84 10.61
C PRO A 102 -16.96 5.12 10.09
#